data_AF-A0A9P9WJK8-F1
#
_entry.id   AF-A0A9P9WJK8-F1
#
_cell.length_a   1.000
_cell.length_b   1.000
_cell.length_c   1.000
_cell.angle_alpha   90.00
_cell.angle_beta   90.00
_cell.angle_gamma   90.00
#
_symmetry.space_group_name_H-M   'P 1'
#
loop_
_entity.id
_entity.type
_entity.pdbx_description
1 polymer ?
#
loop_
_entity_poly.entity_id
_entity_poly.type
_entity_poly.pdbx_seq_one_letter_code
_entity_poly.pdbx_strand_id
1 'polypeptide(L)'
;MAALHRIAGCGARRLQLAMPSVRSSARPFSCTAYRRAVEHTPVDRTTLMPVDSNFAHPADPYGMQRMQNTEGTVEKSRDGSIEDRKVRHYTVNFGPQHPAAHGVLRLILELSGEEIVRADPHVGLLHRGTEKLIEYKTYLQALPYFDRLDYVSMMTNEQCYSLAVEKLLNIEIPDRAKYIRTLFGEITRILNHLMSVLSHAMDVGALTPFLWGFEEREKLMEFYERVSGARLHAAYVRPGGVHQDIPVGLLDDIYQWATQFGDRIDETEEMLTDNRIWINRLQGVGVVSAADALNLSFTGVMLRGSGVPWDIRKSQPYDAYDKVEFDVPVGINGDCYDRYLCRMEEFRQSLRIIHQCLNDMPAGPVRVEDYKVAPPPRTAMKENMEALIHHFLLYTKGYTVPPGETYSAIEAPKGEMGVYLVSDGSERPYRCHIRAPGFAHLGGFDHVSKGHLLADAVAVIGTMDLVFGEVDR
;
A
#
# COMPACT_ATOMS: atom_id res chain seq x y z
N MET A 1 -8.09 12.14 -71.67
CA MET A 1 -7.28 13.21 -71.06
C MET A 1 -6.15 12.51 -70.31
N ALA A 2 -4.97 12.34 -70.92
CA ALA A 2 -3.84 13.28 -70.86
C ALA A 2 -3.51 13.70 -69.42
N ALA A 3 -2.31 13.57 -68.88
CA ALA A 3 -1.08 12.85 -69.18
C ALA A 3 -0.21 13.10 -67.94
N LEU A 4 0.54 12.10 -67.47
CA LEU A 4 1.92 12.25 -66.96
C LEU A 4 2.44 10.88 -66.49
N HIS A 5 2.90 10.10 -67.47
CA HIS A 5 4.01 9.16 -67.27
C HIS A 5 5.30 9.96 -67.04
N ARG A 6 6.18 9.49 -66.14
CA ARG A 6 7.62 9.33 -66.45
C ARG A 6 8.36 8.49 -65.38
N ILE A 7 8.78 7.32 -65.85
CA ILE A 7 10.11 6.69 -65.68
C ILE A 7 10.39 5.94 -64.37
N ALA A 8 10.18 4.63 -64.48
CA ALA A 8 10.90 3.57 -63.78
C ALA A 8 12.33 3.38 -64.35
N GLY A 9 13.29 2.92 -63.53
CA GLY A 9 14.53 2.31 -64.03
C GLY A 9 15.65 2.19 -63.01
N CYS A 10 16.20 0.98 -62.89
CA CYS A 10 17.44 0.55 -62.20
C CYS A 10 17.39 0.49 -60.66
N GLY A 11 17.62 -0.64 -59.98
CA GLY A 11 18.04 -1.98 -60.37
C GLY A 11 18.46 -2.75 -59.11
N ALA A 12 17.58 -3.57 -58.55
CA ALA A 12 17.91 -4.45 -57.43
C ALA A 12 18.57 -5.73 -57.96
N ARG A 13 19.90 -5.82 -57.82
CA ARG A 13 20.66 -7.05 -58.13
C ARG A 13 20.46 -8.09 -57.03
N ARG A 14 19.96 -9.26 -57.45
CA ARG A 14 20.08 -10.54 -56.75
C ARG A 14 21.54 -10.82 -56.38
N LEU A 15 21.78 -11.25 -55.14
CA LEU A 15 22.89 -12.12 -54.77
C LEU A 15 22.33 -13.26 -53.91
N GLN A 16 22.15 -14.41 -54.56
CA GLN A 16 22.08 -15.72 -53.91
C GLN A 16 23.51 -16.23 -53.74
N LEU A 17 23.78 -16.96 -52.65
CA LEU A 17 24.80 -18.00 -52.40
C LEU A 17 24.95 -18.07 -50.86
N ALA A 18 25.10 -19.18 -50.14
CA ALA A 18 24.89 -20.60 -50.31
C ALA A 18 25.01 -21.18 -48.88
N MET A 19 24.29 -22.26 -48.57
CA MET A 19 24.43 -23.03 -47.32
C MET A 19 25.85 -23.59 -47.15
N PRO A 20 26.29 -23.90 -45.92
CA PRO A 20 27.08 -25.11 -45.74
C PRO A 20 26.65 -25.98 -44.55
N SER A 21 26.64 -27.28 -44.79
CA SER A 21 26.44 -28.36 -43.83
C SER A 21 27.78 -28.88 -43.25
N VAL A 22 27.85 -29.01 -41.92
CA VAL A 22 28.45 -30.07 -41.08
C VAL A 22 29.59 -30.97 -41.64
N ARG A 23 30.82 -30.92 -41.03
CA ARG A 23 31.46 -31.98 -40.17
C ARG A 23 32.96 -31.73 -39.81
N SER A 24 33.28 -31.94 -38.52
CA SER A 24 34.52 -32.36 -37.79
C SER A 24 35.95 -32.02 -38.27
N SER A 25 36.78 -31.44 -37.36
CA SER A 25 37.92 -32.13 -36.68
C SER A 25 38.80 -31.21 -35.78
N ALA A 26 38.86 -31.54 -34.47
CA ALA A 26 40.00 -31.60 -33.53
C ALA A 26 41.05 -30.46 -33.27
N ARG A 27 41.03 -29.98 -31.99
CA ARG A 27 42.14 -29.76 -30.98
C ARG A 27 43.11 -28.54 -31.09
N PRO A 28 43.86 -28.11 -30.01
CA PRO A 28 43.72 -28.24 -28.52
C PRO A 28 44.11 -26.98 -27.67
N PHE A 29 44.13 -27.15 -26.31
CA PHE A 29 44.70 -26.35 -25.17
C PHE A 29 43.76 -25.38 -24.42
N SER A 30 43.30 -25.70 -23.18
CA SER A 30 43.93 -25.47 -21.83
C SER A 30 43.85 -23.98 -21.41
N CYS A 31 43.34 -23.51 -20.25
CA CYS A 31 43.24 -24.02 -18.86
C CYS A 31 42.15 -23.25 -18.04
N THR A 32 41.60 -23.91 -16.98
CA THR A 32 41.06 -23.38 -15.69
C THR A 32 39.90 -22.35 -15.68
N ALA A 33 38.83 -22.43 -14.87
CA ALA A 33 38.52 -23.17 -13.65
C ALA A 33 37.00 -23.50 -13.54
N TYR A 34 36.68 -24.72 -13.11
CA TYR A 34 35.33 -25.25 -12.88
C TYR A 34 34.80 -24.82 -11.50
N ARG A 35 33.58 -24.26 -11.44
CA ARG A 35 32.72 -24.31 -10.24
C ARG A 35 32.08 -25.71 -10.20
N ARG A 36 32.33 -26.45 -9.10
CA ARG A 36 31.80 -27.80 -8.86
C ARG A 36 30.27 -27.79 -8.78
N ALA A 37 29.64 -28.61 -9.61
CA ALA A 37 28.29 -29.10 -9.41
C ALA A 37 28.28 -30.11 -8.25
N VAL A 38 27.19 -30.13 -7.49
CA VAL A 38 26.92 -31.05 -6.38
C VAL A 38 26.69 -32.45 -6.94
N GLU A 39 27.52 -33.42 -6.55
CA GLU A 39 27.31 -34.85 -6.87
C GLU A 39 26.52 -35.54 -5.75
N HIS A 40 25.46 -36.25 -6.14
CA HIS A 40 24.66 -37.15 -5.32
C HIS A 40 25.51 -38.33 -4.82
N THR A 41 25.51 -38.61 -3.52
CA THR A 41 26.06 -39.84 -2.95
C THR A 41 25.01 -40.96 -2.92
N PRO A 42 25.35 -42.20 -3.35
CA PRO A 42 24.48 -43.35 -3.20
C PRO A 42 24.60 -43.93 -1.77
N VAL A 43 23.44 -44.23 -1.19
CA VAL A 43 23.28 -45.02 0.05
C VAL A 43 23.68 -46.47 -0.25
N ASP A 44 24.23 -47.16 0.75
CA ASP A 44 24.68 -48.57 0.78
C ASP A 44 26.15 -48.85 0.42
N ARG A 45 27.03 -48.64 1.40
CA ARG A 45 28.21 -49.48 1.72
C ARG A 45 28.81 -49.00 3.06
N THR A 46 28.89 -49.89 4.05
CA THR A 46 29.55 -49.59 5.34
C THR A 46 31.05 -49.37 5.12
N THR A 47 31.55 -48.18 5.46
CA THR A 47 32.97 -47.81 5.40
C THR A 47 33.69 -48.18 6.70
N LEU A 48 34.87 -48.82 6.58
CA LEU A 48 35.73 -49.15 7.71
C LEU A 48 36.61 -47.94 8.07
N MET A 49 36.59 -47.52 9.34
CA MET A 49 37.48 -46.47 9.87
C MET A 49 38.68 -47.07 10.60
N PRO A 50 39.90 -46.56 10.38
CA PRO A 50 41.07 -46.98 11.16
C PRO A 50 40.97 -46.45 12.60
N VAL A 51 41.32 -47.30 13.56
CA VAL A 51 41.30 -47.00 15.01
C VAL A 51 42.72 -47.14 15.56
N ASP A 52 43.06 -46.35 16.58
CA ASP A 52 44.35 -46.46 17.28
C ASP A 52 44.49 -47.83 17.99
N SER A 53 45.72 -48.22 18.31
CA SER A 53 46.10 -49.56 18.80
C SER A 53 45.40 -50.03 20.09
N ASN A 54 44.81 -49.12 20.87
CA ASN A 54 44.04 -49.42 22.07
C ASN A 54 42.51 -49.41 21.87
N PHE A 55 42.01 -49.27 20.63
CA PHE A 55 40.58 -49.35 20.26
C PHE A 55 39.61 -48.39 20.99
N ALA A 56 40.11 -47.39 21.71
CA ALA A 56 39.27 -46.56 22.59
C ALA A 56 38.53 -45.40 21.87
N HIS A 57 39.07 -44.84 20.78
CA HIS A 57 38.45 -43.74 20.05
C HIS A 57 38.65 -43.88 18.53
N PRO A 58 37.62 -43.68 17.68
CA PRO A 58 37.79 -43.56 16.24
C PRO A 58 38.64 -42.33 15.92
N ALA A 59 39.62 -42.45 15.02
CA ALA A 59 40.40 -41.30 14.57
C ALA A 59 39.50 -40.36 13.76
N ASP A 60 39.18 -39.21 14.33
CA ASP A 60 38.20 -38.26 13.81
C ASP A 60 38.81 -37.46 12.63
N PRO A 61 38.38 -37.62 11.37
CA PRO A 61 39.02 -36.96 10.22
C PRO A 61 38.77 -35.46 10.17
N TYR A 62 37.89 -34.95 11.05
CA TYR A 62 37.40 -33.57 11.07
C TYR A 62 37.80 -32.78 12.31
N GLY A 63 38.64 -33.35 13.20
CA GLY A 63 39.36 -32.59 14.22
C GLY A 63 38.50 -31.85 15.26
N MET A 64 37.40 -32.45 15.74
CA MET A 64 36.68 -31.89 16.90
C MET A 64 37.08 -32.59 18.19
N GLN A 65 38.16 -32.14 18.83
CA GLN A 65 38.46 -32.55 20.21
C GLN A 65 37.55 -31.84 21.22
N ARG A 66 36.81 -32.64 22.01
CA ARG A 66 36.16 -32.21 23.26
C ARG A 66 37.22 -31.77 24.26
N MET A 67 37.16 -30.51 24.70
CA MET A 67 37.94 -29.98 25.81
C MET A 67 37.72 -30.82 27.08
N GLN A 68 38.75 -31.54 27.51
CA GLN A 68 38.90 -31.98 28.90
C GLN A 68 39.85 -30.99 29.59
N ASN A 69 39.44 -30.52 30.78
CA ASN A 69 40.22 -29.62 31.61
C ASN A 69 41.56 -30.25 31.99
N THR A 70 42.66 -29.66 31.53
CA THR A 70 43.99 -29.81 32.13
C THR A 70 44.69 -28.46 32.16
N GLU A 71 44.99 -28.02 33.37
CA GLU A 71 45.80 -26.85 33.69
C GLU A 71 47.21 -27.01 33.13
N GLY A 72 47.64 -26.07 32.29
CA GLY A 72 48.99 -26.08 31.71
C GLY A 72 49.17 -24.97 30.69
N THR A 73 49.83 -23.89 31.12
CA THR A 73 50.41 -22.78 30.36
C THR A 73 50.45 -22.94 28.83
N VAL A 74 49.58 -22.20 28.12
CA VAL A 74 49.69 -21.98 26.67
C VAL A 74 49.98 -20.51 26.44
N GLU A 75 51.17 -20.26 25.90
CA GLU A 75 51.62 -18.97 25.40
C GLU A 75 50.59 -18.42 24.39
N LYS A 76 50.24 -17.13 24.53
CA LYS A 76 49.34 -16.44 23.63
C LYS A 76 49.95 -16.37 22.23
N SER A 77 49.62 -17.33 21.36
CA SER A 77 49.68 -17.16 19.91
C SER A 77 48.66 -16.09 19.52
N ARG A 78 49.11 -14.83 19.51
CA ARG A 78 48.42 -13.71 18.89
C ARG A 78 48.53 -13.87 17.38
N ASP A 79 47.69 -14.72 16.78
CA ASP A 79 47.42 -14.71 15.35
C ASP A 79 46.03 -15.32 15.11
N GLY A 80 45.00 -14.57 15.51
CA GLY A 80 43.67 -14.74 14.91
C GLY A 80 43.64 -13.85 13.67
N SER A 81 43.47 -14.46 12.50
CA SER A 81 43.17 -13.77 11.24
C SER A 81 42.17 -12.64 11.49
N ILE A 82 42.49 -11.43 11.01
CA ILE A 82 41.62 -10.24 11.18
C ILE A 82 40.22 -10.48 10.58
N GLU A 83 40.11 -11.42 9.65
CA GLU A 83 38.92 -11.75 8.87
C GLU A 83 37.78 -12.40 9.70
N ASP A 84 38.05 -13.03 10.85
CA ASP A 84 37.02 -13.74 11.65
C ASP A 84 36.54 -12.99 12.90
N ARG A 85 36.89 -11.69 13.05
CA ARG A 85 36.34 -10.89 14.16
C ARG A 85 34.87 -10.57 13.90
N LYS A 86 33.97 -11.20 14.67
CA LYS A 86 32.54 -10.83 14.71
C LYS A 86 32.39 -9.32 14.95
N VAL A 87 31.93 -8.62 13.92
CA VAL A 87 31.61 -7.19 13.99
C VAL A 87 30.49 -7.03 15.02
N ARG A 88 30.72 -6.24 16.07
CA ARG A 88 29.70 -5.93 17.05
C ARG A 88 28.81 -4.83 16.48
N HIS A 89 27.56 -5.18 16.19
CA HIS A 89 26.54 -4.21 15.79
C HIS A 89 26.07 -3.40 17.00
N TYR A 90 25.78 -2.12 16.78
CA TYR A 90 25.21 -1.23 17.79
C TYR A 90 23.70 -1.19 17.62
N THR A 91 22.96 -1.50 18.67
CA THR A 91 21.49 -1.45 18.66
C THR A 91 21.00 -0.07 19.06
N VAL A 92 20.31 0.63 18.16
CA VAL A 92 19.63 1.90 18.45
C VAL A 92 18.13 1.65 18.53
N ASN A 93 17.51 2.15 19.60
CA ASN A 93 16.06 2.13 19.73
C ASN A 93 15.52 3.48 19.28
N PHE A 94 14.88 3.51 18.11
CA PHE A 94 14.08 4.63 17.68
C PHE A 94 12.75 4.56 18.43
N GLY A 95 12.64 5.41 19.45
CA GLY A 95 11.57 5.30 20.43
C GLY A 95 10.20 5.74 19.92
N PRO A 96 9.12 5.37 20.64
CA PRO A 96 7.75 5.77 20.32
C PRO A 96 7.53 7.29 20.27
N GLN A 97 8.37 8.05 20.98
CA GLN A 97 8.32 9.50 21.00
C GLN A 97 9.43 10.05 20.10
N HIS A 98 9.16 10.05 18.79
CA HIS A 98 10.04 10.65 17.80
C HIS A 98 9.21 11.34 16.71
N PRO A 99 9.55 12.57 16.27
CA PRO A 99 8.76 13.30 15.27
C PRO A 99 8.53 12.51 13.96
N ALA A 100 9.59 11.92 13.40
CA ALA A 100 9.52 11.14 12.17
C ALA A 100 8.83 9.76 12.30
N ALA A 101 8.36 9.39 13.50
CA ALA A 101 7.57 8.17 13.69
C ALA A 101 6.09 8.37 13.34
N HIS A 102 5.63 9.61 13.06
CA HIS A 102 4.23 9.96 12.72
C HIS A 102 3.16 9.20 13.50
N GLY A 103 3.34 9.18 14.82
CA GLY A 103 2.53 8.37 15.71
C GLY A 103 3.41 7.66 16.72
N VAL A 104 3.19 6.35 16.88
CA VAL A 104 3.78 5.57 17.96
C VAL A 104 4.42 4.31 17.36
N LEU A 105 5.64 4.47 16.84
CA LEU A 105 6.45 3.37 16.31
C LEU A 105 7.68 3.15 17.21
N ARG A 106 7.96 1.90 17.55
CA ARG A 106 9.24 1.52 18.16
C ARG A 106 10.05 0.71 17.15
N LEU A 107 11.14 1.27 16.66
CA LEU A 107 11.98 0.63 15.64
C LEU A 107 13.37 0.33 16.24
N ILE A 108 13.70 -0.95 16.38
CA ILE A 108 15.01 -1.40 16.85
C ILE A 108 15.89 -1.61 15.62
N LEU A 109 16.92 -0.78 15.49
CA LEU A 109 17.88 -0.83 14.39
C LEU A 109 19.20 -1.42 14.88
N GLU A 110 19.73 -2.40 14.16
CA GLU A 110 21.10 -2.87 14.28
C GLU A 110 21.96 -2.17 13.24
N LEU A 111 22.88 -1.33 13.72
CA LEU A 111 23.75 -0.52 12.90
C LEU A 111 25.18 -1.07 12.87
N SER A 112 25.81 -0.99 11.71
CA SER A 112 27.25 -1.15 11.53
C SER A 112 27.85 0.19 11.12
N GLY A 113 28.27 0.99 12.10
CA GLY A 113 28.58 2.40 11.86
C GLY A 113 27.29 3.18 11.62
N GLU A 114 27.08 3.68 10.41
CA GLU A 114 25.87 4.41 9.99
C GLU A 114 24.90 3.57 9.16
N GLU A 115 25.36 2.42 8.64
CA GLU A 115 24.57 1.53 7.78
C GLU A 115 23.67 0.61 8.60
N ILE A 116 22.42 0.46 8.14
CA ILE A 116 21.42 -0.43 8.74
C ILE A 116 21.66 -1.86 8.25
N VAL A 117 21.92 -2.77 9.18
CA VAL A 117 22.09 -4.22 8.89
C VAL A 117 20.77 -4.95 9.05
N ARG A 118 19.98 -4.58 10.07
CA ARG A 118 18.68 -5.15 10.40
C ARG A 118 17.79 -4.10 11.04
N ALA A 119 16.51 -4.10 10.69
CA ALA A 119 15.47 -3.30 11.30
C ALA A 119 14.34 -4.19 11.84
N ASP A 120 13.96 -3.98 13.09
CA ASP A 120 12.85 -4.70 13.73
C ASP A 120 11.78 -3.69 14.18
N PRO A 121 10.70 -3.48 13.39
CA PRO A 121 9.59 -2.62 13.74
C PRO A 121 8.65 -3.31 14.75
N HIS A 122 8.71 -2.87 16.01
CA HIS A 122 7.74 -3.26 17.03
C HIS A 122 6.48 -2.41 16.92
N VAL A 123 5.39 -3.09 16.59
CA VAL A 123 4.03 -2.55 16.46
C VAL A 123 3.12 -3.07 17.57
N GLY A 124 1.89 -2.56 17.67
CA GLY A 124 0.89 -2.94 18.67
C GLY A 124 0.70 -1.91 19.79
N LEU A 125 1.38 -0.76 19.74
CA LEU A 125 1.24 0.30 20.74
C LEU A 125 -0.09 1.04 20.62
N LEU A 126 -0.72 1.01 19.44
CA LEU A 126 -2.04 1.59 19.19
C LEU A 126 -3.13 0.51 19.01
N HIS A 127 -2.84 -0.76 19.30
CA HIS A 127 -3.80 -1.84 19.12
C HIS A 127 -4.97 -1.71 20.08
N ARG A 128 -6.20 -1.68 19.55
CA ARG A 128 -7.44 -1.45 20.31
C ARG A 128 -8.39 -2.66 20.29
N GLY A 129 -8.02 -3.75 19.63
CA GLY A 129 -8.90 -4.90 19.43
C GLY A 129 -10.16 -4.54 18.62
N THR A 130 -10.00 -3.70 17.60
CA THR A 130 -11.11 -3.17 16.78
C THR A 130 -11.91 -4.29 16.12
N GLU A 131 -11.24 -5.26 15.50
CA GLU A 131 -11.88 -6.44 14.90
C GLU A 131 -12.73 -7.22 15.91
N LYS A 132 -12.27 -7.30 17.17
CA LYS A 132 -13.01 -7.99 18.23
C LYS A 132 -14.23 -7.21 18.68
N LEU A 133 -14.14 -5.88 18.74
CA LEU A 133 -15.27 -5.02 19.07
C LEU A 133 -16.35 -5.08 17.99
N ILE A 134 -15.96 -5.19 16.71
CA ILE A 134 -16.88 -5.32 15.57
C ILE A 134 -17.78 -6.56 15.71
N GLU A 135 -17.25 -7.70 16.17
CA GLU A 135 -18.03 -8.94 16.39
C GLU A 135 -19.19 -8.77 17.39
N TYR A 136 -19.11 -7.80 18.29
CA TYR A 136 -20.17 -7.53 19.29
C TYR A 136 -21.14 -6.43 18.88
N LYS A 137 -20.97 -5.82 17.71
CA LYS A 137 -21.77 -4.69 17.21
C LYS A 137 -22.56 -5.10 15.97
N THR A 138 -23.62 -4.36 15.67
CA THR A 138 -24.37 -4.55 14.41
C THR A 138 -23.61 -3.92 13.25
N TYR A 139 -23.95 -4.27 12.01
CA TYR A 139 -23.25 -3.74 10.83
C TYR A 139 -23.19 -2.21 10.77
N LEU A 140 -24.29 -1.53 11.12
CA LEU A 140 -24.34 -0.07 11.16
C LEU A 140 -23.54 0.53 12.33
N GLN A 141 -23.53 -0.14 13.49
CA GLN A 141 -22.73 0.30 14.65
C GLN A 141 -21.24 0.04 14.46
N ALA A 142 -20.88 -0.93 13.62
CA ALA A 142 -19.50 -1.27 13.30
C ALA A 142 -18.85 -0.29 12.29
N LEU A 143 -19.66 0.39 11.46
CA LEU A 143 -19.17 1.33 10.44
C LEU A 143 -18.15 2.35 10.97
N PRO A 144 -18.37 3.07 12.09
CA PRO A 144 -17.45 4.12 12.53
C PRO A 144 -16.09 3.60 13.04
N TYR A 145 -15.90 2.28 13.18
CA TYR A 145 -14.57 1.74 13.42
C TYR A 145 -13.67 1.94 12.19
N PHE A 146 -14.23 1.82 10.98
CA PHE A 146 -13.48 1.95 9.73
C PHE A 146 -12.95 3.38 9.51
N ASP A 147 -13.72 4.41 9.86
CA ASP A 147 -13.31 5.83 9.79
C ASP A 147 -12.12 6.14 10.70
N ARG A 148 -11.87 5.30 11.71
CA ARG A 148 -10.87 5.50 12.77
C ARG A 148 -9.62 4.66 12.59
N LEU A 149 -9.58 3.76 11.61
CA LEU A 149 -8.42 2.95 11.27
C LEU A 149 -7.36 3.83 10.60
N ASP A 150 -7.50 4.04 9.29
CA ASP A 150 -6.79 5.11 8.62
C ASP A 150 -7.59 6.41 8.81
N TYR A 151 -7.24 7.15 9.86
CA TYR A 151 -7.89 8.41 10.23
C TYR A 151 -7.56 9.58 9.28
N VAL A 152 -6.80 9.34 8.22
CA VAL A 152 -6.56 10.32 7.15
C VAL A 152 -7.49 10.08 5.96
N SER A 153 -7.85 8.81 5.68
CA SER A 153 -8.71 8.42 4.57
C SER A 153 -10.05 7.82 5.01
N MET A 154 -10.86 8.63 5.68
CA MET A 154 -12.08 8.17 6.36
C MET A 154 -13.12 7.58 5.40
N MET A 155 -13.50 8.30 4.33
CA MET A 155 -14.58 7.87 3.44
C MET A 155 -14.22 6.64 2.60
N THR A 156 -12.93 6.47 2.25
CA THR A 156 -12.48 5.26 1.53
C THR A 156 -12.61 4.03 2.41
N ASN A 157 -12.30 4.13 3.71
CA ASN A 157 -12.48 3.02 4.63
C ASN A 157 -13.96 2.66 4.80
N GLU A 158 -14.83 3.68 4.94
CA GLU A 158 -16.29 3.51 4.96
C GLU A 158 -16.80 2.84 3.68
N GLN A 159 -16.25 3.24 2.52
CA GLN A 159 -16.58 2.69 1.21
C GLN A 159 -16.17 1.23 1.09
N CYS A 160 -14.96 0.86 1.53
CA CYS A 160 -14.50 -0.54 1.49
C CYS A 160 -15.43 -1.45 2.30
N TYR A 161 -15.80 -1.03 3.51
CA TYR A 161 -16.74 -1.76 4.35
C TYR A 161 -18.16 -1.80 3.76
N SER A 162 -18.64 -0.68 3.21
CA SER A 162 -19.97 -0.62 2.59
C SER A 162 -20.08 -1.55 1.39
N LEU A 163 -19.06 -1.59 0.52
CA LEU A 163 -19.01 -2.51 -0.61
C LEU A 163 -18.95 -3.99 -0.18
N ALA A 164 -18.26 -4.30 0.92
CA ALA A 164 -18.25 -5.66 1.50
C ALA A 164 -19.66 -6.10 1.89
N VAL A 165 -20.37 -5.24 2.63
CA VAL A 165 -21.71 -5.53 3.12
C VAL A 165 -22.73 -5.55 1.98
N GLU A 166 -22.63 -4.63 1.01
CA GLU A 166 -23.49 -4.56 -0.17
C GLU A 166 -23.36 -5.81 -1.04
N LYS A 167 -22.14 -6.34 -1.19
CA LYS A 167 -21.87 -7.59 -1.90
C LYS A 167 -22.47 -8.82 -1.20
N LEU A 168 -22.52 -8.85 0.13
CA LEU A 168 -23.21 -9.91 0.88
C LEU A 168 -24.73 -9.77 0.84
N LEU A 169 -25.24 -8.54 0.85
CA LEU A 169 -26.66 -8.24 0.75
C LEU A 169 -27.22 -8.41 -0.68
N ASN A 170 -26.36 -8.50 -1.70
CA ASN A 170 -26.74 -8.54 -3.12
C ASN A 170 -27.67 -7.38 -3.51
N ILE A 171 -27.33 -6.17 -3.06
CA ILE A 171 -28.08 -4.94 -3.39
C ILE A 171 -27.28 -4.08 -4.37
N GLU A 172 -28.00 -3.44 -5.30
CA GLU A 172 -27.43 -2.42 -6.16
C GLU A 172 -27.80 -1.03 -5.66
N ILE A 173 -26.81 -0.14 -5.70
CA ILE A 173 -26.89 1.23 -5.20
C ILE A 173 -27.36 2.15 -6.34
N PRO A 174 -28.15 3.21 -6.05
CA PRO A 174 -28.49 4.21 -7.06
C PRO A 174 -27.27 4.88 -7.70
N ASP A 175 -27.38 5.24 -8.99
CA ASP A 175 -26.30 5.90 -9.73
C ASP A 175 -25.81 7.18 -9.04
N ARG A 176 -26.71 8.02 -8.54
CA ARG A 176 -26.32 9.26 -7.83
C ARG A 176 -25.43 8.97 -6.62
N ALA A 177 -25.73 7.94 -5.85
CA ALA A 177 -24.90 7.57 -4.71
C ALA A 177 -23.52 7.03 -5.13
N LYS A 178 -23.43 6.31 -6.26
CA LYS A 178 -22.14 5.90 -6.85
C LYS A 178 -21.28 7.12 -7.20
N TYR A 179 -21.85 8.13 -7.88
CA TYR A 179 -21.14 9.38 -8.22
C TYR A 179 -20.72 10.21 -6.99
N ILE A 180 -21.57 10.27 -5.96
CA ILE A 180 -21.23 10.96 -4.71
C ILE A 180 -20.06 10.25 -4.01
N ARG A 181 -20.09 8.92 -3.95
CA ARG A 181 -18.99 8.13 -3.38
C ARG A 181 -17.69 8.29 -4.14
N THR A 182 -17.71 8.31 -5.48
CA THR A 182 -16.49 8.55 -6.28
C THR A 182 -15.97 9.97 -6.07
N LEU A 183 -16.84 10.98 -6.02
CA LEU A 183 -16.46 12.36 -5.74
C LEU A 183 -15.75 12.50 -4.38
N PHE A 184 -16.38 12.02 -3.30
CA PHE A 184 -15.76 12.08 -1.97
C PHE A 184 -14.58 11.12 -1.79
N GLY A 185 -14.54 10.01 -2.53
CA GLY A 185 -13.40 9.11 -2.58
C GLY A 185 -12.15 9.80 -3.12
N GLU A 186 -12.27 10.57 -4.20
CA GLU A 186 -11.15 11.33 -4.76
C GLU A 186 -10.80 12.58 -3.94
N ILE A 187 -11.77 13.25 -3.31
CA ILE A 187 -11.45 14.29 -2.31
C ILE A 187 -10.66 13.68 -1.14
N THR A 188 -11.05 12.49 -0.68
CA THR A 188 -10.31 11.75 0.36
C THR A 188 -8.90 11.39 -0.11
N ARG A 189 -8.73 11.05 -1.38
CA ARG A 189 -7.42 10.76 -1.98
C ARG A 189 -6.52 11.99 -1.95
N ILE A 190 -7.04 13.16 -2.33
CA ILE A 190 -6.32 14.43 -2.23
C ILE A 190 -5.97 14.73 -0.76
N LEU A 191 -6.91 14.59 0.18
CA LEU A 191 -6.65 14.77 1.61
C LEU A 191 -5.50 13.89 2.13
N ASN A 192 -5.43 12.63 1.67
CA ASN A 192 -4.42 11.68 2.10
C ASN A 192 -3.06 11.98 1.46
N HIS A 193 -3.01 12.19 0.14
CA HIS A 193 -1.74 12.55 -0.51
C HIS A 193 -1.19 13.89 0.01
N LEU A 194 -2.04 14.87 0.35
CA LEU A 194 -1.61 16.11 1.00
C LEU A 194 -0.94 15.78 2.34
N MET A 195 -1.56 14.96 3.19
CA MET A 195 -0.92 14.56 4.45
C MET A 195 0.39 13.80 4.21
N SER A 196 0.39 12.83 3.29
CA SER A 196 1.53 11.94 3.01
C SER A 196 2.74 12.71 2.47
N VAL A 197 2.57 13.45 1.37
CA VAL A 197 3.67 14.17 0.69
C VAL A 197 4.22 15.26 1.61
N LEU A 198 3.36 15.99 2.30
CA LEU A 198 3.78 17.12 3.13
C LEU A 198 4.45 16.67 4.43
N SER A 199 3.96 15.61 5.07
CA SER A 199 4.61 15.05 6.26
C SER A 199 5.95 14.43 5.90
N HIS A 200 6.03 13.75 4.74
CA HIS A 200 7.29 13.26 4.21
C HIS A 200 8.28 14.41 3.92
N ALA A 201 7.79 15.52 3.35
CA ALA A 201 8.60 16.72 3.13
C ALA A 201 9.13 17.30 4.46
N MET A 202 8.28 17.37 5.49
CA MET A 202 8.67 17.82 6.82
C MET A 202 9.76 16.94 7.45
N ASP A 203 9.63 15.61 7.35
CA ASP A 203 10.60 14.68 7.93
C ASP A 203 12.00 14.81 7.32
N VAL A 204 12.05 15.07 6.01
CA VAL A 204 13.31 15.30 5.30
C VAL A 204 13.85 16.70 5.59
N GLY A 205 12.98 17.65 5.96
CA GLY A 205 13.35 18.98 6.48
C GLY A 205 12.67 20.18 5.81
N ALA A 206 11.78 19.98 4.84
CA ALA A 206 11.05 21.05 4.15
C ALA A 206 9.75 21.40 4.90
N LEU A 207 9.77 22.54 5.61
CA LEU A 207 8.65 22.94 6.49
C LEU A 207 7.56 23.77 5.79
N THR A 208 7.88 24.50 4.72
CA THR A 208 6.93 25.43 4.09
C THR A 208 5.79 24.76 3.34
N PRO A 209 6.00 23.69 2.54
CA PRO A 209 4.89 23.06 1.81
C PRO A 209 3.83 22.50 2.76
N PHE A 210 4.26 22.05 3.95
CA PHE A 210 3.36 21.51 4.96
C PHE A 210 2.31 22.52 5.40
N LEU A 211 2.70 23.77 5.65
CA LEU A 211 1.75 24.81 6.06
C LEU A 211 0.80 25.18 4.92
N TRP A 212 1.28 25.25 3.68
CA TRP A 212 0.46 25.58 2.52
C TRP A 212 -0.60 24.52 2.25
N GLY A 213 -0.20 23.25 2.20
CA GLY A 213 -1.15 22.19 1.91
C GLY A 213 -2.12 21.90 3.07
N PHE A 214 -1.79 22.27 4.31
CA PHE A 214 -2.75 22.22 5.42
C PHE A 214 -3.86 23.28 5.32
N GLU A 215 -3.60 24.42 4.68
CA GLU A 215 -4.65 25.39 4.34
C GLU A 215 -5.66 24.76 3.37
N GLU A 216 -5.18 24.11 2.31
CA GLU A 216 -6.05 23.41 1.35
C GLU A 216 -6.78 22.23 1.99
N ARG A 217 -6.10 21.51 2.89
CA ARG A 217 -6.70 20.44 3.67
C ARG A 217 -7.84 20.95 4.55
N GLU A 218 -7.72 22.15 5.12
CA GLU A 218 -8.79 22.77 5.93
C GLU A 218 -10.03 23.10 5.09
N LYS A 219 -9.85 23.63 3.88
CA LYS A 219 -10.95 23.89 2.92
C LYS A 219 -11.70 22.60 2.59
N LEU A 220 -10.98 21.51 2.37
CA LEU A 220 -11.59 20.19 2.13
C LEU A 220 -12.33 19.64 3.35
N MET A 221 -11.85 19.90 4.57
CA MET A 221 -12.52 19.50 5.81
C MET A 221 -13.84 20.29 6.03
N GLU A 222 -13.95 21.51 5.52
CA GLU A 222 -15.21 22.26 5.49
C GLU A 222 -16.26 21.54 4.63
N PHE A 223 -15.86 20.97 3.49
CA PHE A 223 -16.77 20.16 2.67
C PHE A 223 -17.28 18.93 3.42
N TYR A 224 -16.43 18.29 4.23
CA TYR A 224 -16.81 17.13 5.06
C TYR A 224 -17.80 17.55 6.14
N GLU A 225 -17.55 18.69 6.78
CA GLU A 225 -18.44 19.26 7.78
C GLU A 225 -19.81 19.61 7.19
N ARG A 226 -19.86 20.23 6.01
CA ARG A 226 -21.13 20.59 5.36
C ARG A 226 -21.98 19.39 5.00
N VAL A 227 -21.34 18.26 4.67
CA VAL A 227 -22.02 17.05 4.18
C VAL A 227 -22.43 16.12 5.32
N SER A 228 -21.58 15.99 6.34
CA SER A 228 -21.77 15.02 7.43
C SER A 228 -22.07 15.65 8.78
N GLY A 229 -21.72 16.93 8.98
CA GLY A 229 -21.71 17.61 10.27
C GLY A 229 -20.43 17.39 11.09
N ALA A 230 -19.48 16.59 10.60
CA ALA A 230 -18.20 16.33 11.25
C ALA A 230 -17.05 16.62 10.29
N ARG A 231 -15.93 17.13 10.84
CA ARG A 231 -14.77 17.48 10.02
C ARG A 231 -13.95 16.26 9.58
N LEU A 232 -13.72 15.30 10.48
CA LEU A 232 -12.91 14.11 10.19
C LEU A 232 -13.78 12.84 10.04
N HIS A 233 -14.30 12.32 11.16
CA HIS A 233 -15.07 11.08 11.16
C HIS A 233 -16.53 11.35 10.76
N ALA A 234 -16.86 11.06 9.50
CA ALA A 234 -18.11 11.48 8.87
C ALA A 234 -19.24 10.44 9.01
N ALA A 235 -18.94 9.14 9.01
CA ALA A 235 -19.92 8.05 8.98
C ALA A 235 -21.03 8.29 7.91
N TYR A 236 -20.59 8.78 6.74
CA TYR A 236 -21.42 9.31 5.67
C TYR A 236 -21.70 8.25 4.60
N VAL A 237 -20.68 7.51 4.18
CA VAL A 237 -20.82 6.36 3.29
C VAL A 237 -21.30 5.19 4.13
N ARG A 238 -22.47 4.65 3.80
CA ARG A 238 -23.09 3.56 4.56
C ARG A 238 -23.45 2.40 3.64
N PRO A 239 -23.55 1.17 4.16
CA PRO A 239 -24.12 0.07 3.39
C PRO A 239 -25.53 0.44 2.90
N GLY A 240 -25.75 0.41 1.59
CA GLY A 240 -26.97 0.87 0.92
C GLY A 240 -26.91 2.28 0.31
N GLY A 241 -25.70 2.82 0.11
CA GLY A 241 -25.47 4.12 -0.53
C GLY A 241 -24.88 5.18 0.40
N VAL A 242 -25.56 6.31 0.54
CA VAL A 242 -25.05 7.48 1.26
C VAL A 242 -26.04 7.92 2.35
N HIS A 243 -25.55 8.49 3.46
CA HIS A 243 -26.41 8.85 4.57
C HIS A 243 -27.38 10.00 4.24
N GLN A 244 -26.89 11.09 3.67
CA GLN A 244 -27.68 12.29 3.32
C GLN A 244 -27.24 12.80 1.95
N ASP A 245 -28.12 13.50 1.23
CA ASP A 245 -27.76 14.11 -0.05
C ASP A 245 -26.85 15.33 0.19
N ILE A 246 -26.15 15.75 -0.87
CA ILE A 246 -25.29 16.91 -0.88
C ILE A 246 -26.12 18.18 -0.61
N PRO A 247 -25.68 19.09 0.29
CA PRO A 247 -26.37 20.35 0.52
C PRO A 247 -26.32 21.27 -0.70
N VAL A 248 -27.33 22.11 -0.86
CA VAL A 248 -27.44 23.05 -1.99
C VAL A 248 -26.24 23.99 -2.01
N GLY A 249 -25.66 24.21 -3.20
CA GLY A 249 -24.51 25.09 -3.43
C GLY A 249 -23.14 24.45 -3.24
N LEU A 250 -23.03 23.25 -2.64
CA LEU A 250 -21.71 22.64 -2.39
C LEU A 250 -20.95 22.27 -3.67
N LEU A 251 -21.65 21.87 -4.73
CA LEU A 251 -21.01 21.51 -6.00
C LEU A 251 -20.28 22.71 -6.62
N ASP A 252 -20.86 23.91 -6.52
CA ASP A 252 -20.25 25.15 -7.03
C ASP A 252 -19.01 25.52 -6.21
N ASP A 253 -19.06 25.31 -4.89
CA ASP A 253 -17.93 25.58 -3.99
C ASP A 253 -16.77 24.62 -4.24
N ILE A 254 -17.05 23.32 -4.47
CA ILE A 254 -16.03 22.33 -4.85
C ILE A 254 -15.40 22.70 -6.20
N TYR A 255 -16.20 23.17 -7.16
CA TYR A 255 -15.69 23.62 -8.45
C TYR A 255 -14.74 24.84 -8.30
N GLN A 256 -15.13 25.84 -7.50
CA GLN A 256 -14.28 26.99 -7.23
C GLN A 256 -12.95 26.59 -6.57
N TRP A 257 -13.00 25.66 -5.61
CA TRP A 257 -11.78 25.13 -5.00
C TRP A 257 -10.90 24.37 -6.02
N ALA A 258 -11.49 23.49 -6.83
CA ALA A 258 -10.77 22.67 -7.80
C ALA A 258 -10.01 23.50 -8.84
N THR A 259 -10.57 24.64 -9.26
CA THR A 259 -9.89 25.56 -10.20
C THR A 259 -8.64 26.23 -9.61
N GLN A 260 -8.61 26.47 -8.30
CA GLN A 260 -7.48 27.09 -7.60
C GLN A 260 -6.45 26.06 -7.13
N PHE A 261 -6.89 24.83 -6.83
CA PHE A 261 -6.03 23.79 -6.29
C PHE A 261 -4.95 23.32 -7.30
N GLY A 262 -5.21 23.44 -8.61
CA GLY A 262 -4.20 23.18 -9.64
C GLY A 262 -2.93 24.02 -9.45
N ASP A 263 -3.09 25.33 -9.29
CA ASP A 263 -1.96 26.26 -9.06
C ASP A 263 -1.21 25.93 -7.76
N ARG A 264 -1.94 25.50 -6.71
CA ARG A 264 -1.34 25.08 -5.42
C ARG A 264 -0.46 23.84 -5.56
N ILE A 265 -0.88 22.87 -6.38
CA ILE A 265 -0.05 21.68 -6.67
C ILE A 265 1.24 22.11 -7.35
N ASP A 266 1.15 22.99 -8.36
CA ASP A 266 2.31 23.43 -9.12
C ASP A 266 3.29 24.24 -8.25
N GLU A 267 2.80 25.08 -7.33
CA GLU A 267 3.65 25.77 -6.33
C GLU A 267 4.39 24.80 -5.41
N THR A 268 3.74 23.70 -4.99
CA THR A 268 4.41 22.67 -4.17
C THR A 268 5.42 21.86 -4.97
N GLU A 269 5.14 21.63 -6.26
CA GLU A 269 6.02 20.91 -7.19
C GLU A 269 7.28 21.74 -7.49
N GLU A 270 7.14 23.04 -7.75
CA GLU A 270 8.26 23.96 -8.03
C GLU A 270 9.28 23.97 -6.86
N MET A 271 8.79 23.89 -5.63
CA MET A 271 9.65 23.88 -4.43
C MET A 271 10.35 22.53 -4.17
N LEU A 272 9.78 21.41 -4.60
CA LEU A 272 10.24 20.06 -4.25
C LEU A 272 10.84 19.29 -5.43
N THR A 273 10.16 19.21 -6.57
CA THR A 273 10.47 18.28 -7.66
C THR A 273 11.84 18.54 -8.28
N ASP A 274 12.16 19.80 -8.59
CA ASP A 274 13.43 20.21 -9.20
C ASP A 274 14.52 20.53 -8.15
N ASN A 275 14.17 20.45 -6.87
CA ASN A 275 15.11 20.79 -5.81
C ASN A 275 16.19 19.70 -5.70
N ARG A 276 17.43 20.10 -5.98
CA ARG A 276 18.63 19.23 -5.85
C ARG A 276 18.73 18.52 -4.50
N ILE A 277 18.30 19.16 -3.40
CA ILE A 277 18.38 18.56 -2.06
C ILE A 277 17.35 17.43 -1.96
N TRP A 278 16.14 17.66 -2.45
CA TRP A 278 15.07 16.67 -2.47
C TRP A 278 15.44 15.46 -3.32
N ILE A 279 15.92 15.68 -4.54
CA ILE A 279 16.38 14.62 -5.45
C ILE A 279 17.50 13.81 -4.79
N ASN A 280 18.54 14.47 -4.24
CA ASN A 280 19.66 13.76 -3.59
C ASN A 280 19.24 12.94 -2.35
N ARG A 281 18.12 13.27 -1.70
CA ARG A 281 17.63 12.56 -0.51
C ARG A 281 16.70 11.39 -0.85
N LEU A 282 16.10 11.38 -2.03
CA LEU A 282 15.10 10.37 -2.42
C LEU A 282 15.57 9.45 -3.54
N GLN A 283 16.38 9.96 -4.46
CA GLN A 283 16.83 9.20 -5.62
C GLN A 283 17.75 8.06 -5.18
N GLY A 284 17.43 6.85 -5.61
CA GLY A 284 18.19 5.66 -5.24
C GLY A 284 18.01 5.20 -3.78
N VAL A 285 17.10 5.82 -3.02
CA VAL A 285 16.75 5.38 -1.66
C VAL A 285 15.55 4.44 -1.71
N GLY A 286 15.65 3.34 -0.96
CA GLY A 286 14.56 2.40 -0.74
C GLY A 286 14.12 1.65 -2.00
N VAL A 287 15.04 1.38 -2.93
CA VAL A 287 14.75 0.74 -4.22
C VAL A 287 14.09 -0.63 -4.01
N VAL A 288 12.92 -0.83 -4.61
CA VAL A 288 12.19 -2.11 -4.57
C VAL A 288 12.01 -2.65 -5.98
N SER A 289 12.47 -3.89 -6.22
CA SER A 289 12.24 -4.56 -7.48
C SER A 289 10.77 -4.97 -7.65
N ALA A 290 10.27 -5.04 -8.88
CA ALA A 290 8.90 -5.47 -9.15
C ALA A 290 8.59 -6.88 -8.59
N ALA A 291 9.56 -7.79 -8.62
CA ALA A 291 9.39 -9.15 -8.10
C ALA A 291 9.28 -9.14 -6.57
N ASP A 292 10.13 -8.36 -5.88
CA ASP A 292 10.11 -8.27 -4.42
C ASP A 292 8.86 -7.54 -3.94
N ALA A 293 8.40 -6.50 -4.64
CA ALA A 293 7.16 -5.80 -4.33
C ALA A 293 5.96 -6.76 -4.34
N LEU A 294 5.87 -7.66 -5.32
CA LEU A 294 4.82 -8.68 -5.38
C LEU A 294 4.97 -9.72 -4.27
N ASN A 295 6.19 -10.22 -4.01
CA ASN A 295 6.44 -11.21 -2.97
C ASN A 295 6.12 -10.68 -1.55
N LEU A 296 6.44 -9.41 -1.30
CA LEU A 296 6.12 -8.70 -0.05
C LEU A 296 4.66 -8.22 0.02
N SER A 297 3.85 -8.51 -1.01
CA SER A 297 2.45 -8.08 -1.10
C SER A 297 2.26 -6.56 -1.00
N PHE A 298 3.22 -5.79 -1.53
CA PHE A 298 3.08 -4.35 -1.67
C PHE A 298 2.01 -4.02 -2.70
N THR A 299 1.23 -2.99 -2.41
CA THR A 299 0.11 -2.52 -3.23
C THR A 299 0.12 -1.00 -3.34
N GLY A 300 -0.67 -0.45 -4.27
CA GLY A 300 -0.80 0.99 -4.47
C GLY A 300 0.46 1.63 -5.03
N VAL A 301 0.79 2.81 -4.50
CA VAL A 301 1.93 3.62 -4.92
C VAL A 301 3.26 2.85 -4.78
N MET A 302 3.40 1.99 -3.77
CA MET A 302 4.59 1.17 -3.59
C MET A 302 4.81 0.18 -4.74
N LEU A 303 3.72 -0.38 -5.28
CA LEU A 303 3.77 -1.33 -6.40
C LEU A 303 3.92 -0.60 -7.74
N ARG A 304 3.20 0.52 -7.92
CA ARG A 304 3.28 1.37 -9.11
C ARG A 304 4.66 2.03 -9.26
N GLY A 305 5.29 2.44 -8.17
CA GLY A 305 6.63 3.02 -8.17
C GLY A 305 7.69 2.05 -8.72
N SER A 306 7.52 0.74 -8.48
CA SER A 306 8.41 -0.33 -8.97
C SER A 306 8.15 -0.76 -10.43
N GLY A 307 7.25 -0.09 -11.15
CA GLY A 307 6.99 -0.35 -12.58
C GLY A 307 5.87 -1.34 -12.88
N VAL A 308 5.09 -1.77 -11.89
CA VAL A 308 3.94 -2.66 -12.10
C VAL A 308 2.67 -1.82 -12.30
N PRO A 309 2.04 -1.83 -13.49
CA PRO A 309 0.83 -1.05 -13.76
C PRO A 309 -0.41 -1.73 -13.15
N TRP A 310 -0.61 -1.56 -11.84
CA TRP A 310 -1.74 -2.12 -11.10
C TRP A 310 -2.49 -1.05 -10.32
N ASP A 311 -3.80 -0.96 -10.56
CA ASP A 311 -4.76 -0.11 -9.83
C ASP A 311 -6.12 -0.81 -9.86
N ILE A 312 -6.73 -1.02 -8.69
CA ILE A 312 -8.02 -1.70 -8.55
C ILE A 312 -9.13 -0.92 -9.26
N ARG A 313 -9.07 0.42 -9.30
CA ARG A 313 -10.10 1.25 -9.94
C ARG A 313 -10.20 1.03 -11.45
N LYS A 314 -9.14 0.52 -12.08
CA LYS A 314 -9.12 0.16 -13.52
C LYS A 314 -9.26 -1.33 -13.76
N SER A 315 -8.63 -2.17 -12.92
CA SER A 315 -8.64 -3.63 -13.13
C SER A 315 -9.93 -4.29 -12.62
N GLN A 316 -10.46 -3.82 -11.50
CA GLN A 316 -11.69 -4.29 -10.85
C GLN A 316 -12.52 -3.09 -10.39
N PRO A 317 -13.10 -2.38 -11.36
CA PRO A 317 -13.80 -1.12 -11.11
C PRO A 317 -14.99 -1.32 -10.17
N TYR A 318 -15.19 -0.33 -9.31
CA TYR A 318 -16.30 -0.24 -8.37
C TYR A 318 -16.99 1.12 -8.46
N ASP A 319 -18.20 1.23 -7.93
CA ASP A 319 -19.04 2.43 -8.01
C ASP A 319 -19.13 3.01 -9.43
N ALA A 320 -18.64 4.24 -9.66
CA ALA A 320 -18.70 4.94 -10.94
C ALA A 320 -17.33 5.12 -11.62
N TYR A 321 -16.29 4.39 -11.18
CA TYR A 321 -14.94 4.51 -11.75
C TYR A 321 -14.85 4.09 -13.24
N ASP A 322 -15.78 3.24 -13.70
CA ASP A 322 -15.91 2.86 -15.12
C ASP A 322 -16.37 3.99 -16.03
N LYS A 323 -17.10 4.97 -15.48
CA LYS A 323 -17.71 6.06 -16.24
C LYS A 323 -16.79 7.28 -16.34
N VAL A 324 -15.69 7.30 -15.60
CA VAL A 324 -14.74 8.43 -15.53
C VAL A 324 -13.41 8.09 -16.20
N GLU A 325 -12.87 9.08 -16.91
CA GLU A 325 -11.61 8.97 -17.64
C GLU A 325 -10.47 9.57 -16.83
N PHE A 326 -9.52 8.71 -16.46
CA PHE A 326 -8.28 9.08 -15.78
C PHE A 326 -7.15 8.12 -16.16
N ASP A 327 -5.93 8.58 -15.99
CA ASP A 327 -4.71 7.83 -16.25
C ASP A 327 -4.03 7.43 -14.93
N VAL A 328 -3.24 6.36 -14.93
CA VAL A 328 -2.56 5.84 -13.73
C VAL A 328 -1.05 6.06 -13.88
N PRO A 329 -0.39 6.79 -12.96
CA PRO A 329 1.05 7.00 -13.03
C PRO A 329 1.80 5.75 -12.58
N VAL A 330 2.91 5.44 -13.25
CA VAL A 330 3.75 4.27 -12.98
C VAL A 330 5.20 4.71 -13.01
N GLY A 331 5.96 4.35 -11.96
CA GLY A 331 7.39 4.62 -11.84
C GLY A 331 8.23 3.62 -12.63
N ILE A 332 9.55 3.81 -12.65
CA ILE A 332 10.47 2.96 -13.44
C ILE A 332 11.52 2.31 -12.55
N ASN A 333 12.08 3.08 -11.61
CA ASN A 333 13.24 2.70 -10.81
C ASN A 333 12.86 2.05 -9.48
N GLY A 334 11.65 2.30 -8.96
CA GLY A 334 11.21 1.78 -7.65
C GLY A 334 11.78 2.52 -6.44
N ASP A 335 12.35 3.71 -6.64
CA ASP A 335 12.90 4.52 -5.57
C ASP A 335 11.82 5.38 -4.86
N CYS A 336 12.24 6.11 -3.84
CA CYS A 336 11.38 7.03 -3.11
C CYS A 336 10.91 8.22 -3.98
N TYR A 337 11.74 8.65 -4.94
CA TYR A 337 11.44 9.78 -5.81
C TYR A 337 10.33 9.45 -6.83
N ASP A 338 10.38 8.28 -7.48
CA ASP A 338 9.31 7.83 -8.38
C ASP A 338 7.97 7.69 -7.64
N ARG A 339 8.00 7.23 -6.38
CA ARG A 339 6.80 7.18 -5.52
C ARG A 339 6.25 8.55 -5.16
N TYR A 340 7.11 9.54 -4.98
CA TYR A 340 6.71 10.94 -4.80
C TYR A 340 6.03 11.47 -6.07
N LEU A 341 6.65 11.28 -7.24
CA LEU A 341 6.08 11.70 -8.52
C LEU A 341 4.73 11.02 -8.82
N CYS A 342 4.59 9.73 -8.49
CA CYS A 342 3.31 9.03 -8.63
C CYS A 342 2.20 9.70 -7.79
N ARG A 343 2.50 10.13 -6.56
CA ARG A 343 1.52 10.85 -5.72
C ARG A 343 1.19 12.24 -6.28
N MET A 344 2.19 12.95 -6.81
CA MET A 344 1.98 14.26 -7.44
C MET A 344 1.04 14.15 -8.65
N GLU A 345 1.25 13.14 -9.50
CA GLU A 345 0.36 12.88 -10.63
C GLU A 345 -1.02 12.36 -10.18
N GLU A 346 -1.10 11.57 -9.11
CA GLU A 346 -2.39 11.16 -8.55
C GLU A 346 -3.24 12.35 -8.07
N PHE A 347 -2.65 13.46 -7.60
CA PHE A 347 -3.42 14.69 -7.34
C PHE A 347 -4.09 15.22 -8.60
N ARG A 348 -3.33 15.31 -9.71
CA ARG A 348 -3.82 15.83 -11.00
C ARG A 348 -4.94 14.95 -11.56
N GLN A 349 -4.77 13.63 -11.45
CA GLN A 349 -5.80 12.67 -11.88
C GLN A 349 -7.04 12.71 -10.99
N SER A 350 -6.87 12.88 -9.68
CA SER A 350 -7.99 13.06 -8.73
C SER A 350 -8.80 14.32 -9.06
N LEU A 351 -8.12 15.44 -9.34
CA LEU A 351 -8.76 16.68 -9.80
C LEU A 351 -9.54 16.47 -11.10
N ARG A 352 -8.97 15.75 -12.08
CA ARG A 352 -9.64 15.41 -13.34
C ARG A 352 -10.92 14.61 -13.10
N ILE A 353 -10.90 13.63 -12.19
CA ILE A 353 -12.08 12.84 -11.83
C ILE A 353 -13.13 13.73 -11.15
N ILE A 354 -12.72 14.63 -10.24
CA ILE A 354 -13.63 15.57 -9.57
C ILE A 354 -14.35 16.45 -10.61
N HIS A 355 -13.63 17.03 -11.57
CA HIS A 355 -14.25 17.85 -12.63
C HIS A 355 -15.27 17.06 -13.47
N GLN A 356 -14.98 15.81 -13.82
CA GLN A 356 -15.92 14.96 -14.55
C GLN A 356 -17.15 14.61 -13.71
N CYS A 357 -16.95 14.23 -12.44
CA CYS A 357 -18.05 13.92 -11.53
C CYS A 357 -18.99 15.12 -11.30
N LEU A 358 -18.45 16.35 -11.26
CA LEU A 358 -19.25 17.57 -11.12
C LEU A 358 -20.11 17.84 -12.35
N ASN A 359 -19.58 17.60 -13.55
CA ASN A 359 -20.30 17.82 -14.82
C ASN A 359 -21.40 16.76 -15.05
N ASP A 360 -21.12 15.50 -14.70
CA ASP A 360 -21.99 14.36 -15.03
C ASP A 360 -22.87 13.90 -13.86
N MET A 361 -23.01 14.71 -12.80
CA MET A 361 -23.74 14.34 -11.59
C MET A 361 -25.23 14.08 -11.89
N PRO A 362 -25.74 12.83 -11.76
CA PRO A 362 -27.12 12.53 -12.07
C PRO A 362 -28.06 12.96 -10.93
N ALA A 363 -29.30 13.31 -11.28
CA ALA A 363 -30.38 13.43 -10.32
C ALA A 363 -30.88 12.03 -9.91
N GLY A 364 -31.37 11.89 -8.67
CA GLY A 364 -31.93 10.61 -8.21
C GLY A 364 -31.85 10.43 -6.69
N PRO A 365 -32.30 9.28 -6.17
CA PRO A 365 -32.13 8.94 -4.77
C PRO A 365 -30.67 8.66 -4.43
N VAL A 366 -30.25 9.01 -3.21
CA VAL A 366 -28.89 8.75 -2.68
C VAL A 366 -28.80 7.47 -1.83
N ARG A 367 -29.91 6.74 -1.71
CA ARG A 367 -30.04 5.52 -0.92
C ARG A 367 -30.85 4.50 -1.69
N VAL A 368 -30.57 3.24 -1.42
CA VAL A 368 -31.42 2.12 -1.88
C VAL A 368 -32.84 2.32 -1.36
N GLU A 369 -33.83 2.09 -2.22
CA GLU A 369 -35.25 2.30 -1.89
C GLU A 369 -35.84 1.21 -0.97
N ASP A 370 -35.09 0.13 -0.73
CA ASP A 370 -35.46 -0.92 0.21
C ASP A 370 -35.28 -0.46 1.68
N TYR A 371 -36.40 -0.16 2.33
CA TYR A 371 -36.45 0.26 3.73
C TYR A 371 -36.08 -0.83 4.74
N LYS A 372 -35.85 -2.06 4.29
CA LYS A 372 -35.30 -3.12 5.15
C LYS A 372 -33.79 -3.00 5.36
N VAL A 373 -33.09 -2.27 4.49
CA VAL A 373 -31.64 -2.03 4.58
C VAL A 373 -31.37 -0.56 4.92
N ALA A 374 -31.92 0.36 4.13
CA ALA A 374 -31.72 1.79 4.32
C ALA A 374 -32.86 2.41 5.13
N PRO A 375 -32.60 3.32 6.08
CA PRO A 375 -33.68 3.93 6.84
C PRO A 375 -34.52 4.88 5.97
N PRO A 376 -35.85 4.89 6.13
CA PRO A 376 -36.75 5.75 5.35
C PRO A 376 -36.55 7.24 5.66
N PRO A 377 -36.99 8.14 4.76
CA PRO A 377 -36.94 9.57 5.01
C PRO A 377 -37.82 9.96 6.20
N ARG A 378 -37.42 11.01 6.94
CA ARG A 378 -38.11 11.41 8.19
C ARG A 378 -39.54 11.86 7.98
N THR A 379 -39.88 12.37 6.79
CA THR A 379 -41.25 12.71 6.39
C THR A 379 -42.10 11.45 6.31
N ALA A 380 -41.69 10.47 5.51
CA ALA A 380 -42.40 9.19 5.36
C ALA A 380 -42.50 8.42 6.68
N MET A 381 -41.45 8.45 7.52
CA MET A 381 -41.47 7.80 8.84
C MET A 381 -42.55 8.36 9.78
N LYS A 382 -42.90 9.65 9.67
CA LYS A 382 -43.91 10.28 10.53
C LYS A 382 -45.34 10.06 10.03
N GLU A 383 -45.52 9.81 8.74
CA GLU A 383 -46.83 9.64 8.11
C GLU A 383 -47.22 8.17 7.95
N ASN A 384 -46.27 7.32 7.52
CA ASN A 384 -46.51 5.92 7.18
C ASN A 384 -46.12 4.99 8.32
N MET A 385 -47.05 4.11 8.71
CA MET A 385 -46.81 3.13 9.77
C MET A 385 -45.69 2.13 9.43
N GLU A 386 -45.63 1.66 8.17
CA GLU A 386 -44.60 0.71 7.72
C GLU A 386 -43.19 1.32 7.82
N ALA A 387 -43.03 2.57 7.40
CA ALA A 387 -41.76 3.29 7.49
C ALA A 387 -41.32 3.45 8.95
N LEU A 388 -42.25 3.69 9.88
CA LEU A 388 -41.95 3.77 11.30
C LEU A 388 -41.50 2.41 11.86
N ILE A 389 -42.15 1.30 11.46
CA ILE A 389 -41.76 -0.05 11.85
C ILE A 389 -40.34 -0.35 11.37
N HIS A 390 -40.05 -0.10 10.10
CA HIS A 390 -38.72 -0.31 9.52
C HIS A 390 -37.64 0.53 10.21
N HIS A 391 -37.91 1.82 10.44
CA HIS A 391 -37.01 2.69 11.19
C HIS A 391 -36.73 2.14 12.60
N PHE A 392 -37.78 1.72 13.33
CA PHE A 392 -37.62 1.18 14.67
C PHE A 392 -36.78 -0.10 14.69
N LEU A 393 -37.03 -1.04 13.78
CA LEU A 393 -36.30 -2.30 13.70
C LEU A 393 -34.83 -2.10 13.29
N LEU A 394 -34.56 -1.24 12.29
CA LEU A 394 -33.20 -0.97 11.81
C LEU A 394 -32.28 -0.39 12.90
N TYR A 395 -32.79 0.48 13.77
CA TYR A 395 -31.96 1.11 14.80
C TYR A 395 -31.91 0.34 16.12
N THR A 396 -32.86 -0.56 16.38
CA THR A 396 -32.87 -1.39 17.59
C THR A 396 -32.14 -2.71 17.40
N LYS A 397 -32.50 -3.44 16.33
CA LYS A 397 -31.96 -4.73 15.97
C LYS A 397 -30.84 -4.60 14.93
N GLY A 398 -31.12 -3.91 13.83
CA GLY A 398 -30.27 -3.91 12.64
C GLY A 398 -30.91 -4.72 11.50
N TYR A 399 -30.27 -4.71 10.34
CA TYR A 399 -30.64 -5.58 9.22
C TYR A 399 -29.86 -6.89 9.30
N THR A 400 -30.51 -8.00 8.94
CA THR A 400 -29.87 -9.31 8.81
C THR A 400 -29.13 -9.41 7.50
N VAL A 401 -27.87 -9.83 7.54
CA VAL A 401 -27.07 -10.09 6.32
C VAL A 401 -27.10 -11.59 6.05
N PRO A 402 -27.31 -12.06 4.80
CA PRO A 402 -27.27 -13.47 4.47
C PRO A 402 -25.99 -14.16 4.95
N PRO A 403 -26.03 -15.45 5.32
CA PRO A 403 -24.85 -16.19 5.70
C PRO A 403 -23.92 -16.34 4.49
N GLY A 404 -22.64 -16.04 4.67
CA GLY A 404 -21.66 -16.05 3.60
C GLY A 404 -20.36 -15.35 3.99
N GLU A 405 -19.36 -15.48 3.12
CA GLU A 405 -18.07 -14.82 3.27
C GLU A 405 -17.75 -13.99 2.02
N THR A 406 -17.13 -12.83 2.23
CA THR A 406 -16.72 -11.94 1.15
C THR A 406 -15.34 -11.37 1.45
N TYR A 407 -14.54 -11.24 0.41
CA TYR A 407 -13.40 -10.32 0.39
C TYR A 407 -13.72 -9.25 -0.66
N SER A 408 -13.76 -7.99 -0.22
CA SER A 408 -13.82 -6.84 -1.10
C SER A 408 -12.64 -5.94 -0.83
N ALA A 409 -12.02 -5.48 -1.89
CA ALA A 409 -10.90 -4.57 -1.81
C ALA A 409 -11.18 -3.33 -2.66
N ILE A 410 -10.64 -2.20 -2.21
CA ILE A 410 -10.65 -0.94 -2.94
C ILE A 410 -9.23 -0.40 -3.05
N GLU A 411 -9.02 0.53 -3.98
CA GLU A 411 -7.79 1.30 -4.05
C GLU A 411 -7.88 2.47 -3.06
N ALA A 412 -7.51 2.25 -1.79
CA ALA A 412 -7.29 3.36 -0.87
C ALA A 412 -6.06 4.17 -1.35
N PRO A 413 -5.89 5.43 -0.93
CA PRO A 413 -4.73 6.24 -1.36
C PRO A 413 -3.38 5.65 -0.93
N LYS A 414 -3.38 4.84 0.14
CA LYS A 414 -2.21 4.08 0.61
C LYS A 414 -1.95 2.81 -0.22
N GLY A 415 -2.99 2.22 -0.82
CA GLY A 415 -2.93 1.00 -1.62
C GLY A 415 -4.17 0.14 -1.47
N GLU A 416 -4.03 -1.18 -1.66
CA GLU A 416 -5.17 -2.10 -1.56
C GLU A 416 -5.61 -2.21 -0.11
N MET A 417 -6.76 -1.62 0.21
CA MET A 417 -7.45 -1.85 1.48
C MET A 417 -8.54 -2.88 1.26
N GLY A 418 -8.44 -3.99 1.98
CA GLY A 418 -9.40 -5.10 1.89
C GLY A 418 -10.17 -5.31 3.18
N VAL A 419 -11.42 -5.74 3.06
CA VAL A 419 -12.22 -6.22 4.18
C VAL A 419 -12.70 -7.63 3.87
N TYR A 420 -12.31 -8.56 4.74
CA TYR A 420 -12.81 -9.93 4.78
C TYR A 420 -13.92 -10.03 5.83
N LEU A 421 -15.16 -10.21 5.37
CA LEU A 421 -16.33 -10.26 6.23
C LEU A 421 -16.99 -11.63 6.14
N VAL A 422 -17.24 -12.22 7.31
CA VAL A 422 -18.00 -13.47 7.47
C VAL A 422 -19.29 -13.16 8.22
N SER A 423 -20.40 -13.54 7.61
CA SER A 423 -21.76 -13.44 8.15
C SER A 423 -22.30 -14.83 8.46
N ASP A 424 -22.91 -15.00 9.63
CA ASP A 424 -23.61 -16.21 10.07
C ASP A 424 -25.13 -16.17 9.80
N GLY A 425 -25.62 -15.13 9.10
CA GLY A 425 -27.04 -14.89 8.90
C GLY A 425 -27.67 -13.96 9.94
N SER A 426 -26.90 -13.50 10.93
CA SER A 426 -27.38 -12.60 11.97
C SER A 426 -27.24 -11.11 11.60
N GLU A 427 -27.63 -10.22 12.52
CA GLU A 427 -27.52 -8.76 12.40
C GLU A 427 -26.11 -8.24 12.75
N ARG A 428 -25.21 -9.14 13.16
CA ARG A 428 -23.84 -8.84 13.58
C ARG A 428 -22.86 -9.61 12.69
N PRO A 429 -21.71 -9.03 12.33
CA PRO A 429 -20.67 -9.76 11.62
C PRO A 429 -20.09 -10.82 12.55
N TYR A 430 -20.01 -12.07 12.07
CA TYR A 430 -19.41 -13.16 12.83
C TYR A 430 -17.89 -12.96 12.95
N ARG A 431 -17.26 -12.57 11.84
CA ARG A 431 -15.84 -12.21 11.80
C ARG A 431 -15.64 -11.08 10.81
N CYS A 432 -14.83 -10.11 11.18
CA CYS A 432 -14.37 -9.06 10.28
C CYS A 432 -12.85 -8.99 10.40
N HIS A 433 -12.15 -9.26 9.31
CA HIS A 433 -10.71 -9.08 9.23
C HIS A 433 -10.40 -7.99 8.20
N ILE A 434 -9.55 -7.04 8.57
CA ILE A 434 -9.15 -5.96 7.68
C ILE A 434 -7.77 -6.30 7.12
N ARG A 435 -7.56 -6.07 5.83
CA ARG A 435 -6.23 -6.03 5.21
C ARG A 435 -5.83 -4.58 5.01
N ALA A 436 -4.88 -4.10 5.80
CA ALA A 436 -4.33 -2.76 5.70
C ALA A 436 -3.08 -2.76 4.82
N PRO A 437 -2.95 -1.82 3.88
CA PRO A 437 -1.76 -1.70 3.05
C PRO A 437 -0.51 -1.41 3.88
N GLY A 438 -0.59 -0.48 4.85
CA GLY A 438 0.55 -0.10 5.69
C GLY A 438 1.14 -1.24 6.53
N PHE A 439 0.34 -2.26 6.87
CA PHE A 439 0.84 -3.44 7.59
C PHE A 439 1.80 -4.27 6.72
N ALA A 440 1.46 -4.48 5.45
CA ALA A 440 2.34 -5.18 4.51
C ALA A 440 3.58 -4.34 4.20
N HIS A 441 3.41 -3.03 4.00
CA HIS A 441 4.52 -2.10 3.76
C HIS A 441 5.53 -2.11 4.90
N LEU A 442 5.06 -2.01 6.14
CA LEU A 442 5.92 -2.04 7.32
C LEU A 442 6.56 -3.41 7.55
N GLY A 443 5.86 -4.51 7.23
CA GLY A 443 6.44 -5.85 7.25
C GLY A 443 7.62 -6.00 6.28
N GLY A 444 7.62 -5.27 5.17
CA GLY A 444 8.73 -5.22 4.21
C GLY A 444 9.83 -4.20 4.57
N PHE A 445 9.72 -3.46 5.68
CA PHE A 445 10.65 -2.38 6.01
C PHE A 445 12.10 -2.85 6.19
N ASP A 446 12.33 -4.01 6.81
CA ASP A 446 13.69 -4.58 6.97
C ASP A 446 14.35 -4.83 5.61
N HIS A 447 13.60 -5.35 4.64
CA HIS A 447 14.11 -5.62 3.30
C HIS A 447 14.49 -4.32 2.57
N VAL A 448 13.66 -3.28 2.69
CA VAL A 448 13.86 -2.00 1.98
C VAL A 448 14.95 -1.13 2.63
N SER A 449 15.08 -1.16 3.96
CA SER A 449 16.01 -0.30 4.70
C SER A 449 17.42 -0.86 4.80
N LYS A 450 17.63 -2.14 4.49
CA LYS A 450 18.94 -2.78 4.58
C LYS A 450 19.97 -2.12 3.68
N GLY A 451 21.17 -1.87 4.22
CA GLY A 451 22.28 -1.23 3.53
C GLY A 451 22.13 0.29 3.33
N HIS A 452 21.05 0.89 3.82
CA HIS A 452 20.85 2.34 3.80
C HIS A 452 21.35 2.98 5.10
N LEU A 453 21.53 4.30 5.05
CA LEU A 453 21.91 5.08 6.23
C LEU A 453 20.70 5.33 7.13
N LEU A 454 20.96 5.65 8.41
CA LEU A 454 19.91 5.97 9.38
C LEU A 454 18.99 7.13 8.92
N ALA A 455 19.54 8.14 8.25
CA ALA A 455 18.77 9.26 7.74
C ALA A 455 17.83 8.84 6.60
N ASP A 456 18.19 7.82 5.82
CA ASP A 456 17.41 7.35 4.67
C ASP A 456 16.24 6.50 5.12
N ALA A 457 16.36 5.80 6.26
CA ALA A 457 15.25 5.09 6.88
C ALA A 457 14.04 6.01 7.16
N VAL A 458 14.28 7.26 7.57
CA VAL A 458 13.22 8.26 7.77
C VAL A 458 12.51 8.59 6.45
N ALA A 459 13.26 8.73 5.36
CA ALA A 459 12.66 8.95 4.05
C ALA A 459 11.83 7.74 3.60
N VAL A 460 12.33 6.51 3.82
CA VAL A 460 11.59 5.27 3.52
C VAL A 460 10.27 5.21 4.31
N ILE A 461 10.29 5.51 5.61
CA ILE A 461 9.07 5.55 6.45
C ILE A 461 8.04 6.51 5.85
N GLY A 462 8.45 7.74 5.51
CA GLY A 462 7.54 8.72 4.93
C GLY A 462 6.98 8.29 3.56
N THR A 463 7.78 7.63 2.72
CA THR A 463 7.31 7.13 1.41
C THR A 463 6.36 5.95 1.49
N MET A 464 6.38 5.16 2.57
CA MET A 464 5.41 4.10 2.82
C MET A 464 4.06 4.62 3.32
N ASP A 465 3.99 5.90 3.71
CA ASP A 465 2.78 6.57 4.17
C ASP A 465 2.07 5.82 5.32
N LEU A 466 2.83 5.54 6.38
CA LEU A 466 2.36 4.72 7.50
C LEU A 466 1.45 5.51 8.44
N VAL A 467 0.23 5.02 8.61
CA VAL A 467 -0.70 5.47 9.65
C VAL A 467 -0.94 4.33 10.62
N PHE A 468 -0.50 4.48 11.87
CA PHE A 468 -0.48 3.37 12.83
C PHE A 468 -1.87 2.87 13.25
N GLY A 469 -2.93 3.66 13.03
CA GLY A 469 -4.30 3.21 13.28
C GLY A 469 -4.77 2.08 12.35
N GLU A 470 -4.23 1.99 11.14
CA GLU A 470 -4.48 0.85 10.24
C GLU A 470 -3.46 -0.29 10.42
N VAL A 471 -2.26 -0.01 10.93
CA VAL A 471 -1.28 -1.07 11.20
C VAL A 471 -1.71 -1.88 12.43
N ASP A 472 -2.05 -1.17 13.51
CA ASP A 472 -2.41 -1.73 14.81
C ASP A 472 -3.93 -1.79 14.99
N ARG A 473 -4.55 -2.92 14.65
CA ARG A 473 -6.03 -3.06 14.59
C ARG A 473 -6.58 -3.96 15.67
#